data_AF-A0A382E6J1-F1
#
_entry.id   AF-A0A382E6J1-F1
#
_cell.length_a   1.000
_cell.length_b   1.000
_cell.length_c   1.000
_cell.angle_alpha   90.00
_cell.angle_beta   90.00
_cell.angle_gamma   90.00
#
_symmetry.space_group_name_H-M   'P 1'
#
loop_
_entity.id
_entity.type
_entity.pdbx_description
1 polymer ?
#
loop_
_entity_poly.entity_id
_entity_poly.type
_entity_poly.pdbx_seq_one_letter_code
_entity_poly.pdbx_strand_id
1 'polypeptide(L)'
;MVAAAAVMYYLFTESMSLPINPDLEVYGLILGVISVAILLRGNYSIVEKFAKILAGLLLISTLTVYLKAPAPLSEMGHFFLFDTPSGSWLIIAGFLGLLPTGMDVSLQASEWGSARRLGMARIRPELEKQGLASSFDPFGSPKEDLAVDASRMPSHMQEYCRRWFRIGLWDFRFGHVASFIVATIFLLLAAVWIYPSPVEGRAVMGEIAGIFTLSVGPWMMVVFMIGAFAATFSTSFNYFDGWPRLVAACCRNLFPSTANLKGIEKEHHVSEDCSTKWYSEYNIYRITMIYSLIAAVIFIALIPRPVYMVLIASALAFFVAPIIFYLNLYYCLTVIPKTDKIFYPSRFDRYFACFSLAVFSGMIIILFFARVLQIPLFGI
;
A
#
# COMPACT_ATOMS: atom_id res chain seq x y z
N MET A 1 4.27 -10.16 2.63
CA MET A 1 4.93 -11.22 3.43
C MET A 1 6.14 -11.85 2.74
N VAL A 2 5.99 -12.46 1.56
CA VAL A 2 7.08 -13.26 0.93
C VAL A 2 8.41 -12.50 0.80
N ALA A 3 8.37 -11.21 0.46
CA ALA A 3 9.57 -10.38 0.39
C ALA A 3 10.27 -10.23 1.77
N ALA A 4 9.51 -9.97 2.84
CA ALA A 4 10.08 -9.85 4.20
C ALA A 4 10.68 -11.19 4.68
N ALA A 5 10.01 -12.30 4.37
CA ALA A 5 10.54 -13.64 4.65
C ALA A 5 11.85 -13.90 3.88
N ALA A 6 11.94 -13.49 2.61
CA ALA A 6 13.15 -13.65 1.80
C ALA A 6 14.34 -12.84 2.33
N VAL A 7 14.09 -11.61 2.81
CA VAL A 7 15.13 -10.78 3.45
C VAL A 7 15.65 -11.45 4.72
N MET A 8 14.75 -11.99 5.57
CA MET A 8 15.12 -12.71 6.79
C MET A 8 15.88 -14.00 6.50
N TYR A 9 15.41 -14.78 5.52
CA TYR A 9 16.10 -15.99 5.06
C TYR A 9 17.54 -15.67 4.64
N TYR A 10 17.74 -14.66 3.78
CA TYR A 10 19.09 -14.29 3.36
C TYR A 10 19.96 -13.78 4.52
N LEU A 11 19.40 -12.95 5.41
CA LEU A 11 20.16 -12.42 6.55
C LEU A 11 20.65 -13.56 7.48
N PHE A 12 19.76 -14.46 7.88
CA PHE A 12 20.06 -15.45 8.91
C PHE A 12 20.71 -16.73 8.37
N THR A 13 20.33 -17.17 7.17
CA THR A 13 20.85 -18.40 6.56
C THR A 13 22.08 -18.15 5.71
N GLU A 14 22.02 -17.20 4.79
CA GLU A 14 23.11 -16.97 3.83
C GLU A 14 24.23 -16.10 4.44
N SER A 15 23.89 -15.03 5.17
CA SER A 15 24.90 -14.07 5.66
C SER A 15 25.48 -14.41 7.04
N MET A 16 24.67 -14.94 7.96
CA MET A 16 25.09 -15.27 9.33
C MET A 16 25.37 -16.76 9.53
N SER A 17 25.05 -17.62 8.54
CA SER A 17 25.27 -19.07 8.58
C SER A 17 24.81 -19.73 9.89
N LEU A 18 23.60 -19.41 10.36
CA LEU A 18 23.11 -19.95 11.61
C LEU A 18 22.94 -21.49 11.54
N PRO A 19 23.08 -22.21 12.68
CA PRO A 19 22.91 -23.67 12.71
C PRO A 19 21.48 -24.12 12.39
N ILE A 20 20.51 -23.22 12.56
CA ILE A 20 19.09 -23.45 12.30
C ILE A 20 18.74 -22.64 11.05
N ASN A 21 18.48 -23.34 9.94
CA ASN A 21 18.11 -22.75 8.65
C ASN A 21 16.69 -23.20 8.28
N PRO A 22 15.67 -22.52 8.82
CA PRO A 22 14.29 -22.87 8.52
C PRO A 22 13.93 -22.44 7.09
N ASP A 23 13.00 -23.18 6.46
CA ASP A 23 12.54 -22.86 5.12
C ASP A 23 11.80 -21.50 5.06
N LEU A 24 11.67 -20.94 3.85
CA LEU A 24 11.11 -19.61 3.60
C LEU A 24 9.69 -19.44 4.18
N GLU A 25 8.87 -20.49 4.10
CA GLU A 25 7.52 -20.55 4.64
C GLU A 25 7.49 -20.44 6.17
N VAL A 26 8.52 -20.95 6.85
CA VAL A 26 8.64 -20.85 8.32
C VAL A 26 8.96 -19.42 8.71
N TYR A 27 9.86 -18.74 7.99
CA TYR A 27 10.07 -17.30 8.16
C TYR A 27 8.78 -16.51 7.92
N GLY A 28 8.03 -16.84 6.85
CA GLY A 28 6.74 -16.23 6.56
C GLY A 28 5.71 -16.42 7.69
N LEU A 29 5.62 -17.64 8.23
CA LEU A 29 4.74 -17.98 9.34
C LEU A 29 5.11 -17.20 10.61
N ILE A 30 6.39 -17.20 11.00
CA ILE A 30 6.87 -16.50 12.19
C ILE A 30 6.56 -15.00 12.09
N LEU A 31 6.94 -14.36 10.99
CA LEU A 31 6.68 -12.93 10.78
C LEU A 31 5.19 -12.61 10.78
N GLY A 32 4.37 -13.51 10.22
CA GLY A 32 2.93 -13.36 10.17
C GLY A 32 2.27 -13.48 11.54
N VAL A 33 2.63 -14.51 12.31
CA VAL A 33 2.15 -14.69 13.69
C VAL A 33 2.55 -13.49 14.55
N ILE A 34 3.78 -12.99 14.43
CA ILE A 34 4.25 -11.79 15.13
C ILE A 34 3.40 -10.57 14.74
N SER A 35 3.16 -10.37 13.43
CA SER A 35 2.37 -9.24 12.93
C SER A 35 0.94 -9.27 13.49
N VAL A 36 0.27 -10.42 13.39
CA VAL A 36 -1.09 -10.64 13.91
C VAL A 36 -1.14 -10.45 15.42
N ALA A 37 -0.19 -11.01 16.17
CA ALA A 37 -0.14 -10.88 17.63
C ALA A 37 0.03 -9.42 18.07
N ILE A 38 0.90 -8.66 17.39
CA ILE A 38 1.09 -7.23 17.66
C ILE A 38 -0.18 -6.44 17.35
N LEU A 39 -0.83 -6.69 16.21
CA LEU A 39 -2.06 -6.01 15.80
C LEU A 39 -3.21 -6.28 16.78
N LEU A 40 -3.41 -7.54 17.18
CA LEU A 40 -4.44 -7.92 18.14
C LEU A 40 -4.21 -7.32 19.53
N ARG A 41 -2.97 -6.98 19.88
CA ARG A 41 -2.63 -6.26 21.11
C ARG A 41 -2.97 -4.77 21.05
N GLY A 42 -3.10 -4.20 19.85
CA GLY A 42 -3.61 -2.84 19.60
C GLY A 42 -2.61 -1.69 19.76
N ASN A 43 -1.49 -1.86 20.46
CA ASN A 43 -0.47 -0.80 20.60
C ASN A 43 0.81 -1.13 19.82
N TYR A 44 0.84 -0.71 18.55
CA TYR A 44 1.96 -0.93 17.63
C TYR A 44 2.76 0.36 17.34
N SER A 45 2.64 1.38 18.21
CA SER A 45 3.37 2.65 18.06
C SER A 45 4.90 2.47 18.03
N ILE A 46 5.42 1.45 18.71
CA ILE A 46 6.85 1.09 18.67
C ILE A 46 7.22 0.58 17.27
N VAL A 47 6.39 -0.27 16.67
CA VAL A 47 6.60 -0.80 15.32
C VAL A 47 6.57 0.35 14.30
N GLU A 48 5.61 1.27 14.41
CA GLU A 48 5.54 2.45 13.53
C GLU A 48 6.80 3.31 13.62
N LYS A 49 7.29 3.60 14.84
CA LYS A 49 8.51 4.38 15.04
C LYS A 49 9.73 3.69 14.44
N PHE A 50 9.87 2.40 14.68
CA PHE A 50 10.98 1.61 14.18
C PHE A 50 10.98 1.52 12.65
N ALA A 51 9.81 1.27 12.05
CA ALA A 51 9.65 1.25 10.60
C ALA A 51 10.03 2.59 9.95
N LYS A 52 9.65 3.72 10.56
CA LYS A 52 10.03 5.06 10.07
C LYS A 52 11.54 5.31 10.12
N ILE A 53 12.19 4.94 11.23
CA ILE A 53 13.64 5.09 11.37
C ILE A 53 14.37 4.25 10.31
N LEU A 54 13.96 2.99 10.15
CA LEU A 54 14.62 2.09 9.21
C LEU A 54 14.32 2.42 7.74
N ALA A 55 13.15 2.97 7.42
CA ALA A 55 12.88 3.52 6.10
C ALA A 55 13.79 4.72 5.79
N GLY A 56 14.01 5.61 6.78
CA GLY A 56 14.99 6.69 6.66
C GLY A 56 16.41 6.17 6.44
N LEU A 57 16.81 5.13 7.18
CA LEU A 57 18.10 4.47 7.01
C LEU A 57 18.27 3.83 5.63
N LEU A 58 17.22 3.20 5.10
CA LEU A 58 17.19 2.64 3.75
C LEU A 58 17.39 3.74 2.70
N LEU A 59 16.69 4.88 2.85
CA LEU A 59 16.81 6.00 1.93
C LEU A 59 18.23 6.60 1.94
N ILE A 60 18.79 6.82 3.14
CA ILE A 60 20.15 7.37 3.29
C ILE A 60 21.20 6.41 2.74
N SER A 61 21.10 5.11 3.05
CA SER A 61 22.06 4.10 2.56
C SER A 61 22.01 3.96 1.04
N THR A 62 20.81 3.90 0.45
CA THR A 62 20.62 3.82 -1.00
C THR A 62 21.20 5.04 -1.71
N LEU A 63 20.95 6.24 -1.18
CA LEU A 63 21.54 7.47 -1.69
C LEU A 63 23.08 7.48 -1.57
N THR A 64 23.61 7.04 -0.44
CA THR A 64 25.07 6.98 -0.20
C THR A 64 25.76 6.06 -1.21
N VAL A 65 25.17 4.89 -1.48
CA VAL A 65 25.70 3.92 -2.44
C VAL A 65 25.70 4.49 -3.86
N TYR A 66 24.60 5.13 -4.26
CA TYR A 66 24.52 5.77 -5.58
C TYR A 66 25.50 6.93 -5.74
N LEU A 67 25.70 7.75 -4.71
CA LEU A 67 26.69 8.83 -4.76
C LEU A 67 28.14 8.32 -4.85
N LYS A 68 28.42 7.13 -4.30
CA LYS A 68 29.74 6.50 -4.40
C LYS A 68 29.99 5.83 -5.76
N ALA A 69 28.94 5.24 -6.34
CA ALA A 69 29.00 4.55 -7.62
C ALA A 69 27.81 4.97 -8.50
N PRO A 70 27.83 6.21 -9.04
CA PRO A 70 26.73 6.72 -9.84
C PRO A 70 26.65 6.00 -11.19
N ALA A 71 25.45 5.97 -11.76
CA ALA A 71 25.27 5.42 -13.09
C ALA A 71 26.00 6.27 -14.15
N PRO A 72 26.69 5.65 -15.13
CA PRO A 72 27.37 6.39 -16.18
C PRO A 72 26.40 7.29 -16.95
N LEU A 73 26.82 8.52 -17.23
CA LEU A 73 26.00 9.47 -17.99
C LEU A 73 25.70 8.98 -19.42
N SER A 74 26.55 8.11 -19.98
CA SER A 74 26.34 7.50 -21.29
C SER A 74 25.06 6.66 -21.35
N GLU A 75 24.73 5.99 -20.25
CA GLU A 75 23.57 5.08 -20.18
C GLU A 75 22.25 5.83 -19.95
N MET A 76 22.30 7.12 -19.60
CA MET A 76 21.10 7.93 -19.33
C MET A 76 20.21 8.07 -20.57
N GLY A 77 20.76 7.90 -21.78
CA GLY A 77 19.99 7.87 -23.02
C GLY A 77 18.92 6.77 -23.05
N HIS A 78 19.14 5.64 -22.35
CA HIS A 78 18.20 4.53 -22.29
C HIS A 78 16.89 4.88 -21.57
N PHE A 79 16.83 5.95 -20.76
CA PHE A 79 15.58 6.42 -20.14
C PHE A 79 14.55 6.94 -21.15
N PHE A 80 15.01 7.35 -22.33
CA PHE A 80 14.17 7.92 -23.37
C PHE A 80 13.88 6.95 -24.51
N LEU A 81 14.44 5.73 -24.44
CA LEU A 81 14.16 4.67 -25.40
C LEU A 81 12.91 3.92 -24.96
N PHE A 82 11.87 3.96 -25.79
CA PHE A 82 10.71 3.10 -25.64
C PHE A 82 11.02 1.76 -26.31
N ASP A 83 11.36 0.77 -25.49
CA ASP A 83 11.49 -0.62 -25.91
C ASP A 83 10.62 -1.53 -25.03
N THR A 84 10.04 -2.55 -25.64
CA THR A 84 9.25 -3.57 -24.93
C THR A 84 9.80 -4.95 -25.25
N PRO A 85 10.92 -5.36 -24.61
CA PRO A 85 11.52 -6.66 -24.85
C PRO A 85 10.51 -7.79 -24.65
N SER A 86 10.61 -8.85 -25.46
CA SER A 86 9.74 -10.01 -25.36
C SER A 86 9.78 -10.60 -23.94
N GLY A 87 8.62 -10.70 -23.29
CA GLY A 87 8.50 -11.22 -21.91
C GLY A 87 8.50 -10.14 -20.80
N SER A 88 8.84 -8.89 -21.09
CA SER A 88 8.85 -7.79 -20.11
C SER A 88 7.47 -7.33 -19.63
N TRP A 89 6.38 -7.81 -20.24
CA TRP A 89 5.03 -7.31 -19.98
C TRP A 89 4.59 -7.45 -18.52
N LEU A 90 4.98 -8.53 -17.84
CA LEU A 90 4.60 -8.75 -16.45
C LEU A 90 5.32 -7.75 -15.53
N ILE A 91 6.54 -7.36 -15.90
CA ILE A 91 7.29 -6.30 -15.23
C ILE A 91 6.57 -4.97 -15.48
N ILE A 92 6.26 -4.62 -16.73
CA ILE A 92 5.55 -3.37 -17.06
C ILE A 92 4.21 -3.27 -16.32
N ALA A 93 3.38 -4.32 -16.39
CA ALA A 93 2.09 -4.38 -15.69
C ALA A 93 2.27 -4.31 -14.17
N GLY A 94 3.27 -5.00 -13.62
CA GLY A 94 3.57 -4.98 -12.20
C GLY A 94 4.03 -3.60 -11.71
N PHE A 95 4.84 -2.89 -12.51
CA PHE A 95 5.23 -1.51 -12.24
C PHE A 95 4.00 -0.59 -12.24
N LEU A 96 3.17 -0.64 -13.28
CA LEU A 96 1.99 0.24 -13.38
C LEU A 96 0.93 -0.04 -12.32
N GLY A 97 0.81 -1.29 -11.87
CA GLY A 97 -0.20 -1.67 -10.88
C GLY A 97 0.12 -1.24 -9.45
N LEU A 98 1.40 -1.07 -9.10
CA LEU A 98 1.81 -0.91 -7.71
C LEU A 98 2.72 0.28 -7.42
N LEU A 99 3.31 0.95 -8.42
CA LEU A 99 4.22 2.08 -8.20
C LEU A 99 3.48 3.43 -8.23
N PRO A 100 3.68 4.31 -7.24
CA PRO A 100 4.41 4.11 -5.98
C PRO A 100 3.58 3.37 -4.92
N THR A 101 2.27 3.25 -5.10
CA THR A 101 1.38 2.46 -4.25
C THR A 101 0.14 1.99 -5.01
N GLY A 102 -0.55 0.97 -4.51
CA GLY A 102 -1.81 0.48 -5.07
C GLY A 102 -2.97 1.46 -4.85
N MET A 103 -3.97 1.42 -5.74
CA MET A 103 -5.15 2.31 -5.65
C MET A 103 -6.06 2.01 -4.45
N ASP A 104 -5.97 0.80 -3.90
CA ASP A 104 -6.70 0.36 -2.71
C ASP A 104 -6.23 1.05 -1.41
N VAL A 105 -5.02 1.63 -1.41
CA VAL A 105 -4.49 2.37 -0.25
C VAL A 105 -5.36 3.58 0.11
N SER A 106 -6.10 4.17 -0.83
CA SER A 106 -7.05 5.25 -0.51
C SER A 106 -8.18 4.76 0.41
N LEU A 107 -8.65 3.53 0.22
CA LEU A 107 -9.69 2.92 1.03
C LEU A 107 -9.14 2.55 2.41
N GLN A 108 -7.94 1.95 2.45
CA GLN A 108 -7.26 1.62 3.71
C GLN A 108 -6.99 2.87 4.56
N ALA A 109 -6.49 3.95 3.94
CA ALA A 109 -6.23 5.23 4.62
C ALA A 109 -7.52 5.87 5.16
N SER A 110 -8.63 5.75 4.42
CA SER A 110 -9.93 6.24 4.86
C SER A 110 -10.44 5.50 6.09
N GLU A 111 -10.35 4.16 6.09
CA GLU A 111 -10.76 3.34 7.23
C GLU A 111 -9.84 3.52 8.45
N TRP A 112 -8.52 3.71 8.26
CA TRP A 112 -7.62 4.06 9.36
C TRP A 112 -7.93 5.42 9.97
N GLY A 113 -8.20 6.44 9.14
CA GLY A 113 -8.59 7.77 9.60
C GLY A 113 -9.91 7.74 10.38
N SER A 114 -10.87 6.94 9.90
CA SER A 114 -12.15 6.69 10.56
C SER A 114 -11.97 6.00 11.92
N ALA A 115 -11.21 4.89 11.96
CA ALA A 115 -10.96 4.12 13.17
C ALA A 115 -10.28 4.94 14.27
N ARG A 116 -9.24 5.72 13.91
CA ARG A 116 -8.52 6.57 14.88
C ARG A 116 -9.30 7.81 15.33
N ARG A 117 -10.51 8.04 14.79
CA ARG A 117 -11.32 9.26 14.99
C ARG A 117 -10.50 10.52 14.77
N LEU A 118 -9.87 10.62 13.60
CA LEU A 118 -9.08 11.79 13.20
C LEU A 118 -9.76 12.55 12.06
N GLY A 119 -9.54 13.86 12.00
CA GLY A 119 -10.17 14.71 11.00
C GLY A 119 -11.69 14.72 11.11
N MET A 120 -12.39 14.56 9.97
CA MET A 120 -13.85 14.62 9.92
C MET A 120 -14.53 13.54 10.78
N ALA A 121 -13.95 12.33 10.86
CA ALA A 121 -14.48 11.25 11.69
C ALA A 121 -14.52 11.60 13.19
N ARG A 122 -13.62 12.49 13.65
CA ARG A 122 -13.60 12.99 15.02
C ARG A 122 -14.80 13.87 15.34
N ILE A 123 -15.10 14.80 14.43
CA ILE A 123 -16.06 15.88 14.68
C ILE A 123 -17.47 15.54 14.20
N ARG A 124 -17.62 14.59 13.26
CA ARG A 124 -18.91 14.21 12.68
C ARG A 124 -19.99 13.88 13.73
N PRO A 125 -19.72 13.09 14.79
CA PRO A 125 -20.75 12.81 15.80
C PRO A 125 -21.24 14.07 16.53
N GLU A 126 -20.40 15.09 16.68
CA GLU A 126 -20.78 16.35 17.30
C GLU A 126 -21.60 17.22 16.34
N LEU A 127 -21.24 17.22 15.04
CA LEU A 127 -22.02 17.87 14.00
C LEU A 127 -23.41 17.24 13.85
N GLU A 128 -23.51 15.91 13.94
CA GLU A 128 -24.79 15.18 13.91
C GLU A 128 -25.68 15.56 15.11
N LYS A 129 -25.11 15.66 16.32
CA LYS A 129 -25.84 16.11 17.52
C LYS A 129 -26.33 17.56 17.41
N GLN A 130 -25.56 18.43 16.76
CA GLN A 130 -25.91 19.83 16.54
C GLN A 130 -26.86 20.04 15.35
N GLY A 131 -27.24 18.97 14.63
CA GLY A 131 -28.08 19.06 13.43
C GLY A 131 -27.38 19.72 12.23
N LEU A 132 -26.04 19.82 12.27
CA LEU A 132 -25.21 20.39 11.20
C LEU A 132 -24.80 19.34 10.14
N ALA A 133 -24.98 18.05 10.45
CA ALA A 133 -24.80 16.93 9.54
C ALA A 133 -25.90 15.89 9.76
N SER A 134 -26.34 15.21 8.69
CA SER A 134 -27.27 14.08 8.80
C SER A 134 -26.57 12.84 9.35
N SER A 135 -27.28 12.07 10.18
CA SER A 135 -26.87 10.71 10.51
C SER A 135 -26.96 9.83 9.26
N PHE A 136 -25.92 9.06 8.97
CA PHE A 136 -25.89 8.21 7.79
C PHE A 136 -26.15 6.73 8.14
N ASP A 137 -27.18 6.16 7.53
CA ASP A 137 -27.46 4.72 7.51
C ASP A 137 -27.21 4.15 6.10
N PRO A 138 -26.28 3.18 5.93
CA PRO A 138 -26.01 2.57 4.62
C PRO A 138 -27.22 1.98 3.89
N PHE A 139 -28.31 1.64 4.58
CA PHE A 139 -29.48 0.99 3.99
C PHE A 139 -30.69 1.91 3.78
N GLY A 140 -30.73 3.04 4.47
CA GLY A 140 -31.88 3.95 4.47
C GLY A 140 -31.55 5.38 4.07
N SER A 141 -30.31 5.83 4.23
CA SER A 141 -29.93 7.21 3.94
C SER A 141 -29.58 7.41 2.45
N PRO A 142 -30.06 8.51 1.85
CA PRO A 142 -29.56 8.94 0.55
C PRO A 142 -28.09 9.38 0.64
N LYS A 143 -27.38 9.40 -0.49
CA LYS A 143 -25.95 9.75 -0.55
C LYS A 143 -25.67 11.18 -0.05
N GLU A 144 -26.66 12.07 -0.15
CA GLU A 144 -26.56 13.46 0.28
C GLU A 144 -26.28 13.58 1.78
N ASP A 145 -26.71 12.61 2.58
CA ASP A 145 -26.45 12.54 4.03
C ASP A 145 -24.98 12.23 4.37
N LEU A 146 -24.17 11.82 3.39
CA LEU A 146 -22.73 11.68 3.56
C LEU A 146 -22.03 13.04 3.59
N ALA A 147 -22.61 14.05 2.92
CA ALA A 147 -22.02 15.36 2.76
C ALA A 147 -22.03 16.14 4.08
N VAL A 148 -20.98 16.92 4.32
CA VAL A 148 -20.91 17.88 5.41
C VAL A 148 -20.68 19.25 4.80
N ASP A 149 -21.60 20.19 5.04
CA ASP A 149 -21.45 21.56 4.56
C ASP A 149 -20.45 22.32 5.44
N ALA A 150 -19.22 22.42 4.97
CA ALA A 150 -18.14 23.06 5.73
C ALA A 150 -18.38 24.54 6.02
N SER A 151 -19.30 25.21 5.32
CA SER A 151 -19.63 26.61 5.57
C SER A 151 -20.50 26.80 6.81
N ARG A 152 -21.22 25.75 7.23
CA ARG A 152 -22.09 25.76 8.43
C ARG A 152 -21.36 25.30 9.69
N MET A 153 -20.14 24.77 9.55
CA MET A 153 -19.35 24.32 10.68
C MET A 153 -18.82 25.49 11.51
N PRO A 154 -18.72 25.35 12.84
CA PRO A 154 -18.00 26.30 13.67
C PRO A 154 -16.55 26.51 13.18
N SER A 155 -16.07 27.75 13.22
CA SER A 155 -14.76 28.14 12.68
C SER A 155 -13.59 27.30 13.21
N HIS A 156 -13.62 26.94 14.50
CA HIS A 156 -12.59 26.11 15.12
C HIS A 156 -12.56 24.68 14.56
N MET A 157 -13.73 24.07 14.28
CA MET A 157 -13.84 22.72 13.70
C MET A 157 -13.42 22.72 12.23
N GLN A 158 -13.79 23.77 11.51
CA GLN A 158 -13.39 23.97 10.11
C GLN A 158 -11.87 24.07 9.98
N GLU A 159 -11.23 24.90 10.82
CA GLU A 159 -9.77 25.04 10.81
C GLU A 159 -9.06 23.75 11.26
N TYR A 160 -9.61 23.01 12.22
CA TYR A 160 -9.09 21.69 12.59
C TYR A 160 -9.09 20.73 11.40
N CYS A 161 -10.23 20.56 10.71
CA CYS A 161 -10.32 19.66 9.56
C CYS A 161 -9.43 20.11 8.40
N ARG A 162 -9.35 21.43 8.16
CA ARG A 162 -8.47 22.01 7.14
C ARG A 162 -7.01 21.70 7.43
N ARG A 163 -6.54 21.88 8.67
CA ARG A 163 -5.16 21.56 9.06
C ARG A 163 -4.88 20.07 8.94
N TRP A 164 -5.80 19.24 9.42
CA TRP A 164 -5.70 17.78 9.30
C TRP A 164 -5.52 17.34 7.85
N PHE A 165 -6.40 17.82 6.95
CA PHE A 165 -6.34 17.48 5.54
C PHE A 165 -5.08 18.03 4.87
N ARG A 166 -4.66 19.25 5.20
CA ARG A 166 -3.40 19.83 4.69
C ARG A 166 -2.18 19.01 5.13
N ILE A 167 -2.12 18.59 6.39
CA ILE A 167 -1.02 17.75 6.89
C ILE A 167 -1.02 16.40 6.16
N GLY A 168 -2.19 15.76 6.02
CA GLY A 168 -2.31 14.50 5.29
C GLY A 168 -1.86 14.62 3.83
N LEU A 169 -2.27 15.66 3.11
CA LEU A 169 -1.81 15.89 1.73
C LEU A 169 -0.30 16.13 1.65
N TRP A 170 0.29 16.85 2.61
CA TRP A 170 1.74 17.05 2.65
C TRP A 170 2.49 15.74 2.91
N ASP A 171 1.99 14.91 3.83
CA ASP A 171 2.56 13.61 4.15
C ASP A 171 2.56 12.69 2.91
N PHE A 172 1.40 12.58 2.23
CA PHE A 172 1.31 11.81 0.99
C PHE A 172 2.24 12.35 -0.10
N ARG A 173 2.25 13.67 -0.34
CA ARG A 173 3.12 14.27 -1.38
C ARG A 173 4.59 14.01 -1.11
N PHE A 174 5.05 14.22 0.12
CA PHE A 174 6.43 13.95 0.50
C PHE A 174 6.76 12.46 0.32
N GLY A 175 5.88 11.57 0.79
CA GLY A 175 6.05 10.13 0.63
C GLY A 175 6.16 9.68 -0.83
N HIS A 176 5.33 10.23 -1.72
CA HIS A 176 5.38 9.92 -3.15
C HIS A 176 6.68 10.41 -3.81
N VAL A 177 7.13 11.63 -3.50
CA VAL A 177 8.38 12.18 -4.02
C VAL A 177 9.59 11.38 -3.53
N ALA A 178 9.65 11.07 -2.23
CA ALA A 178 10.72 10.26 -1.67
C ALA A 178 10.76 8.85 -2.30
N SER A 179 9.59 8.23 -2.48
CA SER A 179 9.48 6.90 -3.11
C SER A 179 9.92 6.93 -4.56
N PHE A 180 9.56 7.97 -5.32
CA PHE A 180 9.99 8.15 -6.70
C PHE A 180 11.53 8.28 -6.81
N ILE A 181 12.15 9.07 -5.93
CA ILE A 181 13.61 9.21 -5.89
C ILE A 181 14.27 7.86 -5.60
N VAL A 182 13.80 7.15 -4.57
CA VAL A 182 14.36 5.84 -4.19
C VAL A 182 14.18 4.81 -5.30
N ALA A 183 13.00 4.73 -5.92
CA ALA A 183 12.74 3.83 -7.04
C ALA A 183 13.66 4.10 -8.23
N THR A 184 13.90 5.38 -8.55
CA THR A 184 14.82 5.80 -9.60
C THR A 184 16.25 5.39 -9.29
N ILE A 185 16.70 5.58 -8.04
CA ILE A 185 18.05 5.15 -7.62
C ILE A 185 18.21 3.63 -7.72
N PHE A 186 17.22 2.85 -7.27
CA PHE A 186 17.29 1.38 -7.39
C PHE A 186 17.32 0.93 -8.85
N LEU A 187 16.54 1.57 -9.73
CA LEU A 187 16.57 1.28 -11.16
C LEU A 187 17.95 1.55 -11.76
N LEU A 188 18.56 2.68 -11.41
CA LEU A 188 19.91 3.04 -11.85
C LEU A 188 20.97 2.09 -11.30
N LEU A 189 20.91 1.75 -10.02
CA LEU A 189 21.86 0.81 -9.40
C LEU A 189 21.74 -0.59 -10.02
N ALA A 190 20.52 -1.06 -10.31
CA ALA A 190 20.31 -2.32 -11.00
C ALA A 190 20.90 -2.29 -12.42
N ALA A 191 20.75 -1.20 -13.16
CA ALA A 191 21.35 -1.05 -14.48
C ALA A 191 22.89 -1.09 -14.45
N VAL A 192 23.52 -0.57 -13.40
CA VAL A 192 24.99 -0.51 -13.28
C VAL A 192 25.59 -1.82 -12.78
N TRP A 193 24.97 -2.43 -11.77
CA TRP A 193 25.59 -3.51 -11.00
C TRP A 193 25.01 -4.89 -11.27
N ILE A 194 23.76 -4.97 -11.75
CA ILE A 194 23.07 -6.23 -11.99
C ILE A 194 23.08 -6.58 -13.47
N TYR A 195 22.86 -5.63 -14.38
CA TYR A 195 22.85 -5.93 -15.81
C TYR A 195 24.25 -6.37 -16.31
N PRO A 196 24.39 -7.43 -17.14
CA PRO A 196 23.34 -8.25 -17.77
C PRO A 196 23.04 -9.58 -17.03
N SER A 197 23.32 -9.70 -15.73
CA SER A 197 23.11 -10.92 -14.93
C SER A 197 21.68 -11.46 -15.06
N PRO A 198 21.48 -12.76 -15.35
CA PRO A 198 20.17 -13.39 -15.31
C PRO A 198 19.76 -13.58 -13.84
N VAL A 199 19.17 -12.55 -13.23
CA VAL A 199 18.70 -12.62 -11.85
C VAL A 199 17.49 -13.55 -11.77
N GLU A 200 17.65 -14.74 -11.17
CA GLU A 200 16.58 -15.72 -11.07
C GLU A 200 16.34 -16.24 -9.63
N GLY A 201 15.07 -16.41 -9.27
CA GLY A 201 14.66 -17.20 -8.10
C GLY A 201 14.97 -16.57 -6.74
N ARG A 202 15.44 -17.39 -5.79
CA ARG A 202 15.70 -17.00 -4.38
C ARG A 202 16.98 -16.16 -4.23
N ALA A 203 17.88 -16.18 -5.22
CA ALA A 203 19.17 -15.49 -5.21
C ALA A 203 19.06 -13.97 -5.45
N VAL A 204 17.90 -13.48 -5.89
CA VAL A 204 17.64 -12.06 -6.19
C VAL A 204 18.04 -11.15 -5.02
N MET A 205 17.73 -11.54 -3.79
CA MET A 205 18.09 -10.73 -2.62
C MET A 205 19.60 -10.65 -2.41
N GLY A 206 20.33 -11.72 -2.73
CA GLY A 206 21.79 -11.76 -2.69
C GLY A 206 22.44 -10.90 -3.75
N GLU A 207 21.91 -10.88 -4.97
CA GLU A 207 22.41 -10.00 -6.03
C GLU A 207 22.20 -8.52 -5.69
N ILE A 208 21.02 -8.17 -5.17
CA ILE A 208 20.75 -6.81 -4.67
C ILE A 208 21.70 -6.47 -3.52
N ALA A 209 21.89 -7.38 -2.55
CA ALA A 209 22.82 -7.20 -1.43
C ALA A 209 24.28 -7.06 -1.91
N GLY A 210 24.64 -7.69 -3.04
CA GLY A 210 25.93 -7.58 -3.71
C GLY A 210 26.25 -6.15 -4.11
N ILE A 211 25.27 -5.37 -4.58
CA ILE A 211 25.44 -3.94 -4.90
C ILE A 211 26.03 -3.20 -3.69
N PHE A 212 25.44 -3.38 -2.52
CA PHE A 212 25.83 -2.67 -1.29
C PHE A 212 27.17 -3.16 -0.75
N THR A 213 27.41 -4.48 -0.85
CA THR A 213 28.65 -5.13 -0.40
C THR A 213 29.85 -4.72 -1.24
N LEU A 214 29.73 -4.77 -2.57
CA LEU A 214 30.83 -4.52 -3.51
C LEU A 214 31.11 -3.02 -3.69
N SER A 215 30.07 -2.18 -3.62
CA SER A 215 30.25 -0.72 -3.76
C SER A 215 30.88 -0.08 -2.52
N VAL A 216 30.34 -0.37 -1.33
CA VAL A 216 30.71 0.34 -0.09
C VAL A 216 31.51 -0.54 0.86
N GLY A 217 31.06 -1.78 1.07
CA GLY A 217 31.70 -2.76 1.93
C GLY A 217 30.66 -3.61 2.70
N PRO A 218 31.09 -4.69 3.37
CA PRO A 218 30.19 -5.65 4.02
C PRO A 218 29.26 -5.04 5.09
N TRP A 219 29.69 -3.99 5.78
CA TRP A 219 28.86 -3.32 6.79
C TRP A 219 27.63 -2.61 6.18
N MET A 220 27.74 -2.11 4.95
CA MET A 220 26.63 -1.44 4.26
C MET A 220 25.56 -2.44 3.82
N MET A 221 25.96 -3.68 3.53
CA MET A 221 25.02 -4.77 3.29
C MET A 221 24.09 -4.96 4.50
N VAL A 222 24.63 -5.01 5.71
CA VAL A 222 23.83 -5.19 6.93
C VAL A 222 22.86 -4.04 7.13
N VAL A 223 23.32 -2.80 6.93
CA VAL A 223 22.48 -1.58 6.98
C VAL A 223 21.32 -1.67 5.98
N PHE A 224 21.63 -2.02 4.73
CA PHE A 224 20.64 -2.20 3.68
C PHE A 224 19.64 -3.31 4.01
N MET A 225 20.12 -4.48 4.46
CA MET A 225 19.26 -5.62 4.80
C MET A 225 18.27 -5.28 5.92
N ILE A 226 18.71 -4.57 6.95
CA ILE A 226 17.83 -4.09 8.03
C ILE A 226 16.78 -3.10 7.48
N GLY A 227 17.20 -2.18 6.61
CA GLY A 227 16.29 -1.23 5.95
C GLY A 227 15.28 -1.92 5.03
N ALA A 228 15.73 -2.87 4.20
CA ALA A 228 14.91 -3.67 3.30
C ALA A 228 13.92 -4.54 4.07
N PHE A 229 14.35 -5.14 5.19
CA PHE A 229 13.46 -5.88 6.09
C PHE A 229 12.38 -4.95 6.63
N ALA A 230 12.73 -3.77 7.12
CA ALA A 230 11.74 -2.84 7.65
C ALA A 230 10.73 -2.37 6.61
N ALA A 231 11.19 -2.07 5.40
CA ALA A 231 10.32 -1.68 4.29
C ALA A 231 9.33 -2.80 3.95
N THR A 232 9.84 -4.01 3.71
CA THR A 232 9.02 -5.17 3.31
C THR A 232 8.11 -5.68 4.45
N PHE A 233 8.60 -5.65 5.70
CA PHE A 233 7.83 -5.99 6.89
C PHE A 233 6.73 -4.97 7.13
N SER A 234 7.03 -3.66 7.05
CA SER A 234 6.05 -2.58 7.20
C SER A 234 4.91 -2.72 6.18
N THR A 235 5.22 -2.99 4.91
CA THR A 235 4.20 -3.27 3.90
C THR A 235 3.35 -4.48 4.32
N SER A 236 3.98 -5.58 4.71
CA SER A 236 3.25 -6.78 5.13
C SER A 236 2.35 -6.53 6.35
N PHE A 237 2.88 -5.83 7.36
CA PHE A 237 2.18 -5.47 8.59
C PHE A 237 0.97 -4.59 8.31
N ASN A 238 1.13 -3.58 7.46
CA ASN A 238 0.04 -2.71 7.02
C ASN A 238 -1.07 -3.50 6.32
N TYR A 239 -0.73 -4.46 5.46
CA TYR A 239 -1.74 -5.31 4.81
C TYR A 239 -2.49 -6.22 5.79
N PHE A 240 -1.85 -6.72 6.86
CA PHE A 240 -2.54 -7.49 7.91
C PHE A 240 -3.54 -6.65 8.73
N ASP A 241 -3.48 -5.32 8.63
CA ASP A 241 -4.44 -4.42 9.27
C ASP A 241 -5.44 -3.82 8.27
N GLY A 242 -4.94 -3.23 7.19
CA GLY A 242 -5.72 -2.50 6.20
C GLY A 242 -6.67 -3.37 5.40
N TRP A 243 -6.24 -4.54 4.92
CA TRP A 243 -7.12 -5.45 4.16
C TRP A 243 -8.28 -5.99 5.01
N PRO A 244 -8.04 -6.51 6.23
CA PRO A 244 -9.14 -6.91 7.12
C PRO A 244 -10.10 -5.78 7.47
N ARG A 245 -9.62 -4.54 7.66
CA ARG A 245 -10.49 -3.36 7.86
C ARG A 245 -11.37 -3.10 6.66
N LEU A 246 -10.80 -3.15 5.46
CA LEU A 246 -11.55 -2.96 4.23
C LEU A 246 -12.66 -4.00 4.06
N VAL A 247 -12.35 -5.28 4.29
CA VAL A 247 -13.35 -6.37 4.22
C VAL A 247 -14.45 -6.17 5.27
N ALA A 248 -14.08 -5.82 6.50
CA ALA A 248 -15.03 -5.55 7.57
C ALA A 248 -15.95 -4.34 7.23
N ALA A 249 -15.38 -3.25 6.70
CA ALA A 249 -16.12 -2.08 6.25
C ALA A 249 -17.06 -2.39 5.08
N CYS A 250 -16.62 -3.22 4.12
CA CYS A 250 -17.48 -3.70 3.04
C CYS A 250 -18.68 -4.50 3.61
N CYS A 251 -18.43 -5.42 4.54
CA CYS A 251 -19.48 -6.20 5.18
C CYS A 251 -20.45 -5.31 5.97
N ARG A 252 -19.94 -4.29 6.68
CA ARG A 252 -20.75 -3.28 7.38
C ARG A 252 -21.67 -2.52 6.45
N ASN A 253 -21.24 -2.22 5.22
CA ASN A 253 -22.06 -1.47 4.25
C ASN A 253 -22.96 -2.38 3.38
N LEU A 254 -22.77 -3.70 3.40
CA LEU A 254 -23.56 -4.66 2.61
C LEU A 254 -24.58 -5.43 3.45
N PHE A 255 -24.29 -5.71 4.72
CA PHE A 255 -25.12 -6.55 5.58
C PHE A 255 -25.68 -5.78 6.78
N PRO A 256 -27.02 -5.66 6.91
CA PRO A 256 -27.65 -4.96 8.04
C PRO A 256 -27.24 -5.52 9.41
N SER A 257 -27.06 -6.84 9.50
CA SER A 257 -26.63 -7.50 10.74
C SER A 257 -25.24 -7.06 11.20
N THR A 258 -24.31 -6.83 10.27
CA THR A 258 -22.97 -6.31 10.57
C THR A 258 -23.01 -4.82 10.86
N ALA A 259 -23.86 -4.06 10.17
CA ALA A 259 -24.04 -2.63 10.41
C ALA A 259 -24.52 -2.29 11.83
N ASN A 260 -25.42 -3.12 12.36
CA ASN A 260 -25.90 -3.00 13.74
C ASN A 260 -24.81 -3.31 14.78
N LEU A 261 -23.78 -4.08 14.41
CA LEU A 261 -22.64 -4.47 15.25
C LEU A 261 -21.33 -3.87 14.73
N LYS A 262 -21.35 -2.55 14.47
CA LYS A 262 -20.20 -1.78 14.00
C LYS A 262 -19.20 -1.47 15.12
N GLY A 263 -17.93 -1.35 14.75
CA GLY A 263 -16.81 -1.02 15.62
C GLY A 263 -15.75 -2.12 15.67
N ILE A 264 -14.51 -1.78 15.31
CA ILE A 264 -13.34 -2.68 15.41
C ILE A 264 -12.56 -2.45 16.72
N GLU A 265 -12.51 -1.22 17.23
CA GLU A 265 -11.80 -0.97 18.49
C GLU A 265 -12.74 -1.23 19.67
N LYS A 266 -12.18 -1.67 20.80
CA LYS A 266 -12.98 -2.06 21.98
C LYS A 266 -13.81 -0.90 22.53
N GLU A 267 -13.32 0.33 22.37
CA GLU A 267 -14.02 1.57 22.72
C GLU A 267 -15.29 1.80 21.90
N HIS A 268 -15.45 1.09 20.77
CA HIS A 268 -16.62 1.13 19.90
C HIS A 268 -17.63 0.01 20.20
N HIS A 269 -17.32 -0.90 21.13
CA HIS A 269 -18.24 -1.98 21.49
C HIS A 269 -19.39 -1.40 22.35
N VAL A 270 -20.50 -1.08 21.70
CA VAL A 270 -21.72 -0.60 22.37
C VAL A 270 -22.42 -1.74 23.13
N SER A 271 -22.19 -2.98 22.74
CA SER A 271 -22.78 -4.19 23.34
C SER A 271 -21.78 -5.35 23.41
N GLU A 272 -22.01 -6.27 24.34
CA GLU A 272 -21.19 -7.49 24.50
C GLU A 272 -21.23 -8.38 23.24
N ASP A 273 -22.35 -8.30 22.49
CA ASP A 273 -22.59 -8.99 21.21
C ASP A 273 -21.55 -8.69 20.12
N CYS A 274 -20.92 -7.51 20.16
CA CYS A 274 -19.85 -7.16 19.20
C CYS A 274 -18.65 -8.12 19.29
N SER A 275 -18.40 -8.69 20.47
CA SER A 275 -17.28 -9.62 20.69
C SER A 275 -17.66 -11.09 20.50
N THR A 276 -18.93 -11.45 20.63
CA THR A 276 -19.39 -12.84 20.61
C THR A 276 -19.87 -13.31 19.23
N LYS A 277 -20.49 -12.42 18.44
CA LYS A 277 -21.09 -12.82 17.16
C LYS A 277 -20.08 -12.77 16.02
N TRP A 278 -19.99 -13.85 15.25
CA TRP A 278 -19.01 -13.99 14.17
C TRP A 278 -19.15 -12.95 13.04
N TYR A 279 -20.39 -12.47 12.81
CA TYR A 279 -20.71 -11.50 11.76
C TYR A 279 -20.56 -10.03 12.22
N SER A 280 -20.08 -9.78 13.44
CA SER A 280 -19.75 -8.42 13.89
C SER A 280 -18.56 -7.88 13.10
N GLU A 281 -18.50 -6.55 12.91
CA GLU A 281 -17.38 -5.92 12.20
C GLU A 281 -16.03 -6.28 12.85
N TYR A 282 -16.01 -6.34 14.19
CA TYR A 282 -14.87 -6.76 14.99
C TYR A 282 -14.38 -8.19 14.66
N ASN A 283 -15.29 -9.17 14.64
CA ASN A 283 -14.90 -10.55 14.39
C ASN A 283 -14.59 -10.81 12.92
N ILE A 284 -15.27 -10.15 11.99
CA ILE A 284 -14.92 -10.19 10.56
C ILE A 284 -13.50 -9.68 10.33
N TYR A 285 -13.11 -8.57 10.97
CA TYR A 285 -11.73 -8.07 10.95
C TYR A 285 -10.73 -9.15 11.43
N ARG A 286 -10.98 -9.79 12.57
CA ARG A 286 -10.07 -10.82 13.13
C ARG A 286 -10.01 -12.09 12.28
N ILE A 287 -11.17 -12.57 11.81
CA ILE A 287 -11.26 -13.75 10.93
C ILE A 287 -10.51 -13.48 9.64
N THR A 288 -10.71 -12.31 9.02
CA THR A 288 -10.02 -11.94 7.77
C THR A 288 -8.52 -11.80 7.99
N MET A 289 -8.09 -11.30 9.14
CA MET A 289 -6.66 -11.23 9.51
C MET A 289 -6.04 -12.64 9.60
N ILE A 290 -6.69 -13.57 10.30
CA ILE A 290 -6.23 -14.97 10.42
C ILE A 290 -6.25 -15.68 9.06
N TYR A 291 -7.32 -15.48 8.29
CA TYR A 291 -7.42 -15.98 6.92
C TYR A 291 -6.26 -15.49 6.06
N SER A 292 -5.93 -14.20 6.12
CA SER A 292 -4.82 -13.60 5.37
C SER A 292 -3.48 -14.21 5.78
N LEU A 293 -3.29 -14.54 7.06
CA LEU A 293 -2.08 -15.20 7.56
C LEU A 293 -1.94 -16.60 6.97
N ILE A 294 -2.99 -17.41 7.09
CA ILE A 294 -3.02 -18.78 6.58
C ILE A 294 -2.80 -18.77 5.07
N ALA A 295 -3.52 -17.93 4.34
CA ALA A 295 -3.38 -17.79 2.90
C ALA A 295 -1.95 -17.38 2.52
N ALA A 296 -1.36 -16.38 3.19
CA ALA A 296 0.00 -15.95 2.91
C ALA A 296 1.03 -17.08 3.07
N VAL A 297 0.93 -17.87 4.14
CA VAL A 297 1.84 -19.01 4.38
C VAL A 297 1.65 -20.11 3.34
N ILE A 298 0.40 -20.45 3.02
CA ILE A 298 0.08 -21.43 1.96
C ILE A 298 0.65 -20.98 0.61
N PHE A 299 0.45 -19.72 0.24
CA PHE A 299 0.95 -19.18 -1.02
C PHE A 299 2.49 -19.19 -1.07
N ILE A 300 3.17 -18.88 0.03
CA ILE A 300 4.65 -18.95 0.11
C ILE A 300 5.12 -20.41 -0.06
N ALA A 301 4.44 -21.37 0.57
CA ALA A 301 4.79 -22.79 0.46
C ALA A 301 4.52 -23.37 -0.94
N LEU A 302 3.41 -22.97 -1.59
CA LEU A 302 3.01 -23.50 -2.90
C LEU A 302 3.80 -22.91 -4.06
N ILE A 303 4.22 -21.64 -3.98
CA ILE A 303 4.88 -20.94 -5.08
C ILE A 303 6.27 -20.49 -4.64
N PRO A 304 7.32 -21.31 -4.85
CA PRO A 304 8.68 -21.02 -4.38
C PRO A 304 9.42 -19.94 -5.22
N ARG A 305 8.68 -19.02 -5.86
CA ARG A 305 9.19 -17.92 -6.70
C ARG A 305 8.64 -16.57 -6.21
N PRO A 306 9.25 -15.96 -5.17
CA PRO A 306 8.78 -14.71 -4.56
C PRO A 306 8.56 -13.56 -5.55
N VAL A 307 9.51 -13.33 -6.46
CA VAL A 307 9.44 -12.24 -7.44
C VAL A 307 8.25 -12.44 -8.38
N TYR A 308 8.06 -13.66 -8.87
CA TYR A 308 6.96 -13.99 -9.76
C TYR A 308 5.59 -13.76 -9.10
N MET A 309 5.45 -14.12 -7.82
CA MET A 309 4.21 -13.87 -7.06
C MET A 309 3.91 -12.38 -6.93
N VAL A 310 4.93 -11.57 -6.61
CA VAL A 310 4.77 -10.11 -6.50
C VAL A 310 4.35 -9.53 -7.84
N LEU A 311 4.99 -9.95 -8.94
CA LEU A 311 4.67 -9.48 -10.28
C LEU A 311 3.25 -9.83 -10.72
N ILE A 312 2.77 -11.06 -10.45
CA ILE A 312 1.37 -11.44 -10.71
C ILE A 312 0.41 -10.60 -9.88
N ALA A 313 0.66 -10.46 -8.57
CA ALA A 313 -0.21 -9.70 -7.69
C ALA A 313 -0.32 -8.23 -8.13
N SER A 314 0.80 -7.62 -8.49
CA SER A 314 0.83 -6.25 -9.02
C SER A 314 0.12 -6.14 -10.37
N ALA A 315 0.29 -7.11 -11.27
CA ALA A 315 -0.43 -7.14 -12.54
C ALA A 315 -1.95 -7.29 -12.35
N LEU A 316 -2.41 -8.11 -11.40
CA LEU A 316 -3.82 -8.22 -11.05
C LEU A 316 -4.35 -6.89 -10.47
N ALA A 317 -3.58 -6.24 -9.59
CA ALA A 317 -3.93 -4.93 -9.05
C ALA A 317 -4.07 -3.88 -10.15
N PHE A 318 -3.22 -3.91 -11.17
CA PHE A 318 -3.30 -3.03 -12.33
C PHE A 318 -4.65 -3.10 -13.05
N PHE A 319 -5.24 -4.30 -13.21
CA PHE A 319 -6.55 -4.45 -13.86
C PHE A 319 -7.72 -3.92 -13.02
N VAL A 320 -7.62 -4.01 -11.70
CA VAL A 320 -8.68 -3.52 -10.78
C VAL A 320 -8.55 -2.01 -10.52
N ALA A 321 -7.33 -1.46 -10.67
CA ALA A 321 -7.01 -0.07 -10.35
C ALA A 321 -7.94 0.98 -10.98
N PRO A 322 -8.33 0.94 -12.28
CA PRO A 322 -9.20 1.95 -12.86
C PRO A 322 -10.59 1.98 -12.26
N ILE A 323 -11.11 0.81 -11.84
CA ILE A 323 -12.43 0.71 -11.23
C ILE A 323 -12.41 1.44 -9.89
N ILE A 324 -11.43 1.13 -9.04
CA ILE A 324 -11.26 1.79 -7.73
C ILE A 324 -10.99 3.29 -7.92
N PHE A 325 -10.11 3.65 -8.87
CA PHE A 325 -9.78 5.04 -9.18
C PHE A 325 -11.03 5.83 -9.61
N TYR A 326 -11.82 5.27 -10.53
CA TYR A 326 -13.06 5.88 -10.98
C TYR A 326 -14.06 6.06 -9.84
N LEU A 327 -14.27 5.04 -9.02
CA LEU A 327 -15.21 5.10 -7.89
C LEU A 327 -14.77 6.15 -6.86
N ASN A 328 -13.47 6.24 -6.54
CA ASN A 328 -12.93 7.29 -5.69
C ASN A 328 -13.19 8.69 -6.26
N LEU A 329 -12.88 8.90 -7.55
CA LEU A 329 -13.09 10.18 -8.21
C LEU A 329 -14.58 10.54 -8.27
N TYR A 330 -15.43 9.59 -8.62
CA TYR A 330 -16.88 9.74 -8.63
C TYR A 330 -17.40 10.13 -7.25
N TYR A 331 -16.96 9.44 -6.20
CA TYR A 331 -17.37 9.73 -4.82
C TYR A 331 -16.96 11.15 -4.41
N CYS A 332 -15.71 11.54 -4.63
CA CYS A 332 -15.24 12.90 -4.30
C CYS A 332 -16.02 14.00 -5.06
N LEU A 333 -16.40 13.77 -6.31
CA LEU A 333 -17.09 14.77 -7.14
C LEU A 333 -18.60 14.84 -6.91
N THR A 334 -19.19 13.79 -6.36
CA THR A 334 -20.65 13.69 -6.15
C THR A 334 -21.06 13.94 -4.71
N VAL A 335 -20.25 13.55 -3.72
CA VAL A 335 -20.55 13.69 -2.29
C VAL A 335 -20.06 15.01 -1.73
N ILE A 336 -18.89 15.50 -2.14
CA ILE A 336 -18.35 16.76 -1.62
C ILE A 336 -19.09 17.93 -2.30
N PRO A 337 -19.69 18.87 -1.53
CA PRO A 337 -20.39 20.02 -2.11
C PRO A 337 -19.46 20.86 -3.00
N LYS A 338 -19.91 21.21 -4.20
CA LYS A 338 -19.14 22.06 -5.15
C LYS A 338 -18.85 23.47 -4.61
N THR A 339 -19.64 23.91 -3.63
CA THR A 339 -19.47 25.19 -2.92
C THR A 339 -18.29 25.15 -1.94
N ASP A 340 -17.85 23.96 -1.54
CA ASP A 340 -16.76 23.77 -0.58
C ASP A 340 -15.39 23.95 -1.24
N LYS A 341 -14.88 25.19 -1.23
CA LYS A 341 -13.56 25.48 -1.80
C LYS A 341 -12.38 24.87 -1.03
N ILE A 342 -12.60 24.34 0.17
CA ILE A 342 -11.52 23.79 1.02
C ILE A 342 -11.29 22.33 0.69
N PHE A 343 -12.36 21.53 0.57
CA PHE A 343 -12.27 20.09 0.38
C PHE A 343 -12.61 19.63 -1.04
N TYR A 344 -13.35 20.43 -1.82
CA TYR A 344 -13.67 20.04 -3.19
C TYR A 344 -12.41 20.08 -4.08
N PRO A 345 -12.15 19.04 -4.90
CA PRO A 345 -10.96 18.97 -5.74
C PRO A 345 -10.80 20.18 -6.66
N SER A 346 -9.57 20.68 -6.78
CA SER A 346 -9.28 21.85 -7.63
C SER A 346 -9.57 21.55 -9.10
N ARG A 347 -9.62 22.59 -9.95
CA ARG A 347 -9.78 22.40 -11.40
C ARG A 347 -8.67 21.52 -11.98
N PHE A 348 -7.42 21.78 -11.56
CA PHE A 348 -6.26 21.01 -11.99
C PHE A 348 -6.38 19.54 -11.57
N ASP A 349 -6.68 19.28 -10.29
CA ASP A 349 -6.77 17.90 -9.78
C ASP A 349 -7.83 17.09 -10.54
N ARG A 350 -8.95 17.71 -10.89
CA ARG A 350 -10.03 17.04 -11.65
C ARG A 350 -9.60 16.68 -13.06
N TYR A 351 -9.02 17.62 -13.80
CA TYR A 351 -8.56 17.35 -15.16
C TYR A 351 -7.41 16.34 -15.16
N PHE A 352 -6.46 16.50 -14.23
CA PHE A 352 -5.34 15.58 -14.09
C PHE A 352 -5.78 14.17 -13.69
N ALA A 353 -6.75 14.04 -12.77
CA ALA A 353 -7.31 12.74 -12.39
C ALA A 353 -8.06 12.08 -13.55
N CYS A 354 -8.88 12.83 -14.30
CA CYS A 354 -9.58 12.29 -15.47
C CYS A 354 -8.60 11.84 -16.56
N PHE A 355 -7.57 12.66 -16.83
CA PHE A 355 -6.52 12.31 -17.77
C PHE A 355 -5.75 11.06 -17.32
N SER A 356 -5.37 10.99 -16.05
CA SER A 356 -4.66 9.83 -15.49
C SER A 356 -5.50 8.55 -15.58
N LEU A 357 -6.81 8.64 -15.30
CA LEU A 357 -7.74 7.52 -15.46
C LEU A 357 -7.84 7.06 -16.92
N ALA A 358 -7.88 8.00 -17.87
CA ALA A 358 -7.91 7.69 -19.30
C ALA A 358 -6.61 7.00 -19.74
N VAL A 359 -5.45 7.47 -19.29
CA VAL A 359 -4.15 6.86 -19.56
C VAL A 359 -4.10 5.45 -18.98
N PHE A 360 -4.43 5.26 -17.69
CA PHE A 360 -4.42 3.95 -17.04
C PHE A 360 -5.35 2.95 -17.75
N SER A 361 -6.57 3.38 -18.06
CA SER A 361 -7.55 2.53 -18.77
C SER A 361 -7.09 2.21 -20.19
N GLY A 362 -6.51 3.18 -20.89
CA GLY A 362 -5.94 2.99 -22.22
C GLY A 362 -4.78 1.99 -22.21
N MET A 363 -3.89 2.06 -21.23
CA MET A 363 -2.78 1.10 -21.09
C MET A 363 -3.27 -0.32 -20.82
N ILE A 364 -4.35 -0.49 -20.05
CA ILE A 364 -4.97 -1.81 -19.83
C ILE A 364 -5.56 -2.34 -21.12
N ILE A 365 -6.26 -1.50 -21.90
CA ILE A 365 -6.81 -1.89 -23.20
C ILE A 365 -5.68 -2.33 -24.13
N ILE A 366 -4.61 -1.52 -24.25
CA ILE A 366 -3.42 -1.86 -25.05
C ILE A 366 -2.86 -3.22 -24.60
N LEU A 367 -2.65 -3.42 -23.30
CA LEU A 367 -2.12 -4.68 -22.79
C LEU A 367 -3.05 -5.87 -23.04
N PHE A 368 -4.37 -5.68 -22.93
CA PHE A 368 -5.36 -6.69 -23.24
C PHE A 368 -5.31 -7.10 -24.71
N PHE A 369 -5.27 -6.13 -25.63
CA PHE A 369 -5.16 -6.38 -27.07
C PHE A 369 -3.83 -7.08 -27.44
N ALA A 370 -2.72 -6.66 -26.84
CA ALA A 370 -1.40 -7.25 -27.10
C ALA A 370 -1.29 -8.69 -26.61
N ARG A 371 -1.89 -9.01 -25.45
CA ARG A 371 -1.65 -10.29 -24.76
C ARG A 371 -2.77 -11.29 -24.87
N VAL A 372 -4.02 -10.85 -24.78
CA VAL A 372 -5.19 -11.73 -24.86
C VAL A 372 -5.58 -11.95 -26.32
N LEU A 373 -5.57 -10.89 -27.12
CA LEU A 373 -5.97 -10.97 -28.53
C LEU A 373 -4.79 -11.18 -29.49
N GLN A 374 -3.55 -11.21 -28.97
CA GLN A 374 -2.30 -11.39 -29.73
C GLN A 374 -2.20 -10.48 -30.97
N ILE A 375 -2.79 -9.29 -30.90
CA ILE A 375 -2.70 -8.32 -31.99
C ILE A 375 -1.37 -7.58 -31.86
N PRO A 376 -0.53 -7.54 -32.91
CA PRO A 376 0.71 -6.78 -32.87
C PRO A 376 0.38 -5.30 -32.70
N LEU A 377 0.73 -4.74 -31.55
CA LEU A 377 0.62 -3.32 -31.27
C LEU A 377 1.95 -2.66 -31.61
N PHE A 378 1.89 -1.62 -32.44
CA PHE A 378 3.05 -0.85 -32.93
C PHE A 378 3.96 -1.53 -33.96
N GLY A 379 3.44 -2.50 -34.73
CA GLY A 379 4.11 -2.96 -35.95
C GLY A 379 5.40 -3.78 -35.73
N ILE A 380 5.51 -4.44 -34.57
CA ILE A 380 6.51 -5.46 -34.27
C ILE A 380 5.79 -6.74 -33.88
#